data_AF-A0A352JZX7-F1
#
_entry.id   AF-A0A352JZX7-F1
#
_cell.length_a   1.000
_cell.length_b   1.000
_cell.length_c   1.000
_cell.angle_alpha   90.00
_cell.angle_beta   90.00
_cell.angle_gamma   90.00
#
_symmetry.space_group_name_H-M   'P 1'
#
loop_
_entity.id
_entity.type
_entity.pdbx_description
1 polymer ?
#
loop_
_entity_poly.entity_id
_entity_poly.type
_entity_poly.pdbx_seq_one_letter_code
_entity_poly.pdbx_strand_id
1 'polypeptide(L)' 'EMALAFVTSRPFLTSNIIGATSLEQLKENIDTHRLVLSQELLEGIEAIHVSQPNPSP' A
#
# COMPACT_ATOMS: atom_id res chain seq x y z
N GLU A 1 -0.21 2.68 -6.62
CA GLU A 1 1.04 1.91 -6.39
C GLU A 1 1.49 1.84 -4.92
N MET A 2 1.97 2.92 -4.28
CA MET A 2 2.57 2.87 -2.93
C MET A 2 1.66 2.30 -1.83
N ALA A 3 0.36 2.62 -1.87
CA ALA A 3 -0.60 2.11 -0.89
C ALA A 3 -0.75 0.58 -0.95
N LEU A 4 -0.77 -0.01 -2.16
CA LEU A 4 -0.88 -1.47 -2.33
C LEU A 4 0.39 -2.18 -1.86
N ALA A 5 1.58 -1.63 -2.14
CA ALA A 5 2.84 -2.15 -1.64
C ALA A 5 2.90 -2.09 -0.10
N PHE A 6 2.44 -1.00 0.51
CA PHE A 6 2.35 -0.88 1.96
C PHE A 6 1.45 -1.95 2.57
N VAL A 7 0.22 -2.10 2.07
CA VAL A 7 -0.75 -3.10 2.55
C VAL A 7 -0.20 -4.52 2.38
N THR A 8 0.35 -4.83 1.20
CA THR A 8 0.92 -6.16 0.88
C THR A 8 2.11 -6.51 1.77
N SER A 9 2.89 -5.53 2.22
CA SER A 9 4.04 -5.76 3.11
C SER A 9 3.67 -6.13 4.55
N ARG A 10 2.39 -6.02 4.96
CA ARG A 10 2.00 -6.25 6.35
C ARG A 10 2.02 -7.74 6.71
N PRO A 11 2.61 -8.13 7.87
CA PRO A 11 2.83 -9.54 8.20
C PRO A 11 1.56 -10.35 8.47
N PHE A 12 0.45 -9.67 8.76
CA PHE A 12 -0.85 -10.30 9.05
C PHE A 12 -1.76 -10.42 7.82
N LEU A 13 -1.34 -9.89 6.67
CA LEU A 13 -2.16 -9.88 5.47
C LEU A 13 -1.83 -11.10 4.60
N THR A 14 -2.82 -11.95 4.32
CA THR A 14 -2.63 -13.13 3.44
C THR A 14 -2.76 -12.76 1.97
N SER A 15 -3.69 -11.87 1.63
CA SER A 15 -3.97 -11.45 0.26
C SER A 15 -4.64 -10.07 0.25
N ASN A 16 -4.55 -9.37 -0.88
CA ASN A 16 -5.13 -8.04 -1.11
C ASN A 16 -6.17 -8.11 -2.25
N ILE A 17 -7.35 -7.51 -2.07
CA ILE A 17 -8.39 -7.44 -3.09
C ILE A 17 -8.18 -6.16 -3.90
N ILE A 18 -7.82 -6.32 -5.18
CA ILE A 18 -7.53 -5.20 -6.08
C ILE A 18 -8.80 -4.84 -6.87
N GLY A 19 -9.24 -3.59 -6.75
CA GLY A 19 -10.24 -2.99 -7.65
C GLY A 19 -9.56 -2.27 -8.80
N ALA A 20 -10.00 -2.53 -10.03
CA ALA A 20 -9.53 -1.81 -11.23
C ALA A 20 -10.67 -1.67 -12.24
N THR A 21 -10.71 -0.54 -12.96
CA THR A 21 -11.69 -0.29 -14.04
C THR A 21 -11.08 -0.43 -15.44
N SER A 22 -9.77 -0.65 -15.53
CA SER A 22 -9.05 -0.91 -16.77
C SER A 22 -7.98 -2.00 -16.60
N LEU A 23 -7.57 -2.63 -17.71
CA LEU A 23 -6.51 -3.65 -17.71
C LEU A 23 -5.14 -3.05 -17.39
N GLU A 24 -4.91 -1.81 -17.80
CA GLU A 24 -3.67 -1.07 -17.51
C GLU A 24 -3.53 -0.84 -16.00
N GLN A 25 -4.58 -0.32 -15.35
CA GLN A 25 -4.61 -0.13 -13.91
C GLN A 25 -4.46 -1.46 -13.16
N LEU A 26 -5.13 -2.53 -13.63
CA LEU A 26 -4.98 -3.85 -13.02
C LEU A 26 -3.53 -4.34 -13.08
N LYS A 27 -2.87 -4.15 -14.23
CA LYS A 27 -1.47 -4.55 -14.42
C LYS A 27 -0.54 -3.78 -13.49
N GLU A 28 -0.66 -2.46 -13.45
CA GLU A 28 0.10 -1.61 -12.52
C GLU A 28 -0.11 -2.07 -11.06
N ASN A 29 -1.37 -2.20 -10.64
CA ASN A 29 -1.72 -2.62 -9.29
C ASN A 29 -1.11 -3.98 -8.91
N ILE A 30 -1.06 -4.96 -9.81
CA ILE A 30 -0.45 -6.28 -9.56
C ILE A 30 1.07 -6.18 -9.44
N ASP A 31 1.71 -5.34 -10.27
CA ASP A 31 3.16 -5.16 -10.26
C ASP A 31 3.68 -4.53 -8.95
N THR A 32 2.81 -3.89 -8.16
CA THR A 32 3.15 -3.34 -6.83
C THR A 32 3.72 -4.37 -5.85
N HIS A 33 3.44 -5.66 -6.02
CA HIS A 33 3.98 -6.71 -5.13
C HIS A 33 5.52 -6.74 -5.14
N ARG A 34 6.15 -6.24 -6.20
CA ARG A 34 7.62 -6.20 -6.36
C ARG A 34 8.26 -4.97 -5.69
N LEU A 35 7.45 -4.01 -5.29
CA LEU A 35 7.92 -2.74 -4.74
C LEU A 35 8.20 -2.88 -3.25
N VAL A 36 9.45 -2.64 -2.87
CA VAL A 36 9.89 -2.60 -1.47
C VAL A 36 9.99 -1.13 -1.06
N LEU A 37 9.21 -0.73 -0.05
CA LEU A 37 9.27 0.61 0.51
C LEU A 37 10.54 0.76 1.34
N SER A 38 11.27 1.87 1.14
CA SER A 38 12.41 2.21 1.97
C SER A 38 11.99 2.50 3.40
N GLN A 39 12.93 2.36 4.33
CA GLN A 39 12.70 2.67 5.75
C GLN A 39 12.26 4.14 5.94
N GLU A 40 12.87 5.07 5.20
CA GLU A 40 12.51 6.49 5.22
C GLU A 40 11.04 6.72 4.81
N LEU A 41 10.56 6.03 3.77
CA LEU A 41 9.16 6.13 3.34
C LEU A 41 8.21 5.55 4.39
N LEU A 42 8.57 4.44 5.02
CA LEU A 42 7.76 3.84 6.09
C LEU A 42 7.66 4.78 7.30
N GLU A 43 8.75 5.42 7.68
CA GLU A 43 8.76 6.43 8.76
C GLU A 43 7.92 7.65 8.41
N GLY A 44 7.96 8.12 7.17
CA GLY A 44 7.10 9.21 6.69
C GLY A 44 5.61 8.84 6.74
N ILE A 45 5.25 7.63 6.34
CA ILE A 45 3.87 7.12 6.43
C ILE A 45 3.41 7.08 7.90
N GLU A 46 4.25 6.58 8.80
CA GLU A 46 3.94 6.50 10.23
C GLU A 46 3.77 7.90 10.84
N ALA A 47 4.64 8.85 10.53
CA ALA A 47 4.52 10.22 11.03
C ALA A 47 3.19 10.87 10.61
N ILE A 48 2.75 10.65 9.37
CA ILE A 48 1.44 11.12 8.89
C ILE A 48 0.32 10.42 9.66
N HIS A 49 0.38 9.09 9.83
CA HIS A 49 -0.63 8.32 10.56
C HIS A 49 -0.75 8.78 12.02
N VAL A 50 0.37 9.06 12.70
CA VAL A 50 0.38 9.61 14.06
C VAL A 50 -0.31 10.98 14.12
N SER A 51 -0.08 11.83 13.12
CA SER A 51 -0.71 13.17 13.04
C SER A 51 -2.20 13.13 12.70
N GLN A 52 -2.65 12.12 11.96
CA GLN A 52 -4.01 11.92 11.49
C GLN A 52 -4.42 10.44 11.66
N PRO A 53 -4.71 10.02 12.90
CA PRO A 53 -5.00 8.62 13.19
C PRO A 53 -6.39 8.24 12.66
N ASN A 54 -6.45 7.11 11.94
CA ASN A 54 -7.67 6.45 11.46
C ASN A 54 -8.75 7.42 10.90
N PRO A 55 -8.42 8.26 9.90
CA PRO A 55 -9.36 9.28 9.40
C PRO A 55 -10.55 8.68 8.64
N SER A 56 -10.46 7.42 8.22
CA SER A 56 -11.50 6.64 7.56
C SER A 56 -11.57 5.25 8.22
N PRO A 57 -12.40 5.08 9.26
CA PRO A 57 -12.55 3.81 9.98
C PRO A 57 -13.31 2.73 9.19
#